data_AF-A0A8T6G287-F1
#
_entry.id   AF-A0A8T6G287-F1
#
_cell.length_a   1.000
_cell.length_b   1.000
_cell.length_c   1.000
_cell.angle_alpha   90.00
_cell.angle_beta   90.00
_cell.angle_gamma   90.00
#
_symmetry.space_group_name_H-M   'P 1'
#
loop_
_entity.id
_entity.type
_entity.pdbx_description
1 polymer ?
#
loop_
_entity_poly.entity_id
_entity_poly.type
_entity_poly.pdbx_seq_one_letter_code
_entity_poly.pdbx_strand_id
1 'polypeptide(L)'
;MALALALIFRKPIVGLIPLIERIKFPGGEVNLRRQLEETSSQAERSLPSQDPPSIDERIQDIAESYPRGAMIESWLLIERELIDVAEGLDVPISPSQRRSPRQVAQALAKAGILDESLVKIVSDLQSIRNSVVHSISISPSRDDAREFATTATRVVAAIREKRE
;
A
#
# COMPACT_ATOMS: atom_id res chain seq x y z
N MET A 1 38.86 -2.82 15.38
CA MET A 1 38.28 -4.18 15.23
C MET A 1 37.13 -4.25 14.21
N ALA A 2 36.12 -3.37 14.29
CA ALA A 2 34.98 -3.37 13.34
C ALA A 2 35.38 -3.22 11.86
N LEU A 3 36.40 -2.39 11.56
CA LEU A 3 36.86 -2.15 10.18
C LEU A 3 37.58 -3.37 9.57
N ALA A 4 38.29 -4.15 10.39
CA ALA A 4 38.96 -5.38 9.97
C ALA A 4 37.94 -6.49 9.68
N LEU A 5 36.88 -6.59 10.48
CA LEU A 5 35.76 -7.51 10.26
C LEU A 5 35.04 -7.19 8.93
N ALA A 6 34.71 -5.92 8.68
CA ALA A 6 34.05 -5.51 7.43
C ALA A 6 34.86 -5.88 6.17
N LEU A 7 36.19 -5.78 6.22
CA LEU A 7 37.07 -6.11 5.10
C LEU A 7 37.15 -7.63 4.83
N ILE A 8 37.06 -8.46 5.87
CA ILE A 8 37.08 -9.93 5.76
C ILE A 8 35.74 -10.45 5.20
N PHE A 9 34.61 -9.88 5.63
CA PHE A 9 33.28 -10.30 5.19
C PHE A 9 32.87 -9.76 3.81
N ARG A 10 33.56 -8.75 3.24
CA ARG A 10 33.18 -8.18 1.94
C ARG A 10 33.22 -9.20 0.78
N LYS A 11 34.19 -10.13 0.80
CA LYS A 11 34.39 -11.11 -0.29
C LYS A 11 33.26 -12.15 -0.37
N PRO A 12 32.83 -12.81 0.73
CA PRO A 12 31.68 -13.70 0.69
C PRO A 12 30.37 -12.97 0.42
N ILE A 13 30.19 -11.73 0.91
CA ILE A 13 28.96 -10.95 0.67
C ILE A 13 28.81 -10.58 -0.82
N VAL A 14 29.90 -10.12 -1.47
CA VAL A 14 29.88 -9.78 -2.91
C VAL A 14 29.65 -11.02 -3.79
N GLY A 15 30.11 -12.20 -3.35
CA GLY A 15 29.87 -13.47 -4.05
C GLY A 15 28.42 -13.99 -3.95
N LEU A 16 27.61 -13.46 -3.02
CA LEU A 16 26.20 -13.83 -2.85
C LEU A 16 25.23 -12.91 -3.62
N ILE A 17 25.69 -11.76 -4.11
CA ILE A 17 24.89 -10.83 -4.93
C ILE A 17 24.27 -11.51 -6.16
N PRO A 18 24.98 -12.37 -6.93
CA PRO A 18 24.41 -13.03 -8.11
C PRO A 18 23.36 -14.10 -7.77
N LEU A 19 23.33 -14.59 -6.52
CA LEU A 19 22.39 -15.61 -6.06
C LEU A 19 21.04 -14.99 -5.68
N ILE A 20 21.04 -13.72 -5.23
CA ILE A 20 19.81 -12.96 -4.93
C ILE A 20 19.07 -12.60 -6.23
N GLU A 21 19.80 -12.28 -7.31
CA GLU A 21 19.20 -11.91 -8.60
C GLU A 21 18.45 -13.07 -9.30
N ARG A 22 18.79 -14.32 -8.98
CA ARG A 22 18.21 -15.51 -9.63
C ARG A 22 17.06 -16.17 -8.88
N ILE A 23 16.74 -15.65 -7.70
CA ILE A 23 15.64 -16.15 -6.89
C ILE A 23 14.40 -15.29 -7.19
N LYS A 24 13.84 -15.48 -8.40
CA LYS A 24 12.43 -15.17 -8.66
C LYS A 24 11.61 -16.30 -8.03
N PHE A 25 11.36 -16.25 -6.72
CA PHE A 25 10.51 -17.25 -6.08
C PHE A 25 9.05 -17.02 -6.53
N PRO A 26 8.41 -17.99 -7.23
CA PRO A 26 7.02 -17.86 -7.69
C PRO A 26 5.99 -17.63 -6.57
N GLY A 27 6.35 -17.98 -5.32
CA GLY A 27 5.47 -17.80 -4.16
C GLY A 27 5.17 -16.34 -3.82
N GLY A 28 6.03 -15.39 -4.20
CA GLY A 28 5.80 -13.97 -3.91
C GLY A 28 4.58 -13.39 -4.63
N GLU A 29 4.42 -13.73 -5.91
CA GLU A 29 3.29 -13.27 -6.74
C GLU A 29 1.98 -13.91 -6.31
N VAL A 30 1.99 -15.22 -6.01
CA VAL A 30 0.81 -15.93 -5.49
C VAL A 30 0.35 -15.35 -4.15
N ASN A 31 1.28 -15.05 -3.25
CA ASN A 31 0.96 -14.41 -1.97
C ASN A 31 0.44 -12.99 -2.14
N LEU A 32 1.02 -12.21 -3.06
CA LEU A 32 0.54 -10.87 -3.39
C LEU A 32 -0.91 -10.91 -3.85
N ARG A 33 -1.19 -11.72 -4.88
CA ARG A 33 -2.53 -11.83 -5.47
C ARG A 33 -3.54 -12.29 -4.42
N ARG A 34 -3.21 -13.32 -3.64
CA ARG A 34 -4.08 -13.79 -2.56
C ARG A 34 -4.39 -12.69 -1.53
N GLN A 35 -3.38 -11.98 -1.04
CA GLN A 35 -3.58 -10.88 -0.08
C GLN A 35 -4.45 -9.78 -0.68
N LEU A 36 -4.24 -9.47 -1.96
CA LEU A 36 -5.01 -8.46 -2.67
C LEU A 36 -6.48 -8.89 -2.82
N GLU A 37 -6.75 -10.11 -3.29
CA GLU A 37 -8.09 -10.68 -3.43
C GLU A 37 -8.85 -10.72 -2.08
N GLU A 38 -8.16 -11.10 -1.00
CA GLU A 38 -8.72 -11.11 0.35
C GLU A 38 -9.09 -9.68 0.82
N THR A 39 -8.20 -8.71 0.56
CA THR A 39 -8.39 -7.30 0.95
C THR A 39 -9.46 -6.62 0.12
N SER A 40 -9.48 -6.84 -1.20
CA SER A 40 -10.47 -6.29 -2.13
C SER A 40 -11.86 -6.81 -1.81
N SER A 41 -11.98 -8.12 -1.57
CA SER A 41 -13.22 -8.75 -1.12
C SER A 41 -13.71 -8.21 0.23
N GLN A 42 -12.80 -7.94 1.17
CA GLN A 42 -13.18 -7.33 2.45
C GLN A 42 -13.69 -5.90 2.25
N ALA A 43 -13.01 -5.11 1.41
CA ALA A 43 -13.41 -3.75 1.08
C ALA A 43 -14.79 -3.71 0.42
N GLU A 44 -15.06 -4.60 -0.53
CA GLU A 44 -16.37 -4.70 -1.20
C GLU A 44 -17.54 -5.00 -0.25
N ARG A 45 -17.28 -5.76 0.82
CA ARG A 45 -18.32 -6.11 1.80
C ARG A 45 -18.52 -5.04 2.88
N SER A 46 -17.46 -4.30 3.20
CA SER A 46 -17.41 -3.44 4.39
C SER A 46 -17.54 -1.95 4.07
N LEU A 47 -17.18 -1.54 2.87
CA LEU A 47 -17.19 -0.15 2.45
C LEU A 47 -18.42 0.12 1.57
N PRO A 48 -18.93 1.36 1.56
CA PRO A 48 -20.03 1.73 0.69
C PRO A 48 -19.74 1.40 -0.77
N SER A 49 -20.73 0.83 -1.45
CA SER A 49 -20.64 0.51 -2.87
C SER A 49 -20.48 1.80 -3.67
N GLN A 50 -19.34 1.96 -4.31
CA GLN A 50 -19.20 2.91 -5.41
C GLN A 50 -19.53 2.18 -6.71
N ASP A 51 -20.61 2.56 -7.39
CA ASP A 51 -20.87 2.17 -8.77
C ASP A 51 -19.79 2.77 -9.67
N PRO A 52 -19.18 1.91 -10.52
CA PRO A 52 -17.81 1.46 -10.31
C PRO A 52 -16.86 2.62 -9.94
N PRO A 53 -15.98 2.43 -8.96
CA PRO A 53 -15.01 3.46 -8.58
C PRO A 53 -14.23 3.88 -9.83
N SER A 54 -14.38 5.15 -10.23
CA SER A 54 -13.66 5.70 -11.38
C SER A 54 -12.19 5.85 -11.00
N ILE A 55 -11.39 4.86 -11.38
CA ILE A 55 -9.94 4.93 -11.26
C ILE A 55 -9.47 6.06 -12.17
N ASP A 56 -8.59 6.92 -11.65
CA ASP A 56 -7.91 7.96 -12.42
C ASP A 56 -7.32 7.35 -13.72
N GLU A 57 -7.68 7.91 -14.88
CA GLU A 57 -7.22 7.44 -16.20
C GLU A 57 -5.69 7.36 -16.27
N ARG A 58 -4.99 8.29 -15.62
CA ARG A 58 -3.52 8.27 -15.54
C ARG A 58 -3.01 7.03 -14.81
N ILE A 59 -3.67 6.61 -13.73
CA ILE A 59 -3.30 5.40 -12.99
C ILE A 59 -3.57 4.15 -13.83
N GLN A 60 -4.65 4.14 -14.61
CA GLN A 60 -4.92 3.07 -15.57
C GLN A 60 -3.82 2.97 -16.62
N ASP A 61 -3.42 4.09 -17.23
CA ASP A 61 -2.35 4.14 -18.22
C ASP A 61 -1.00 3.68 -17.64
N ILE A 62 -0.70 4.06 -16.40
CA ILE A 62 0.50 3.58 -15.70
C ILE A 62 0.40 2.07 -15.47
N ALA A 63 -0.77 1.52 -15.14
CA ALA A 63 -0.93 0.09 -14.91
C ALA A 63 -0.65 -0.75 -16.18
N GLU A 64 -0.88 -0.17 -17.37
CA GLU A 64 -0.61 -0.83 -18.65
C GLU A 64 0.88 -1.13 -18.86
N SER A 65 1.74 -0.19 -18.44
CA SER A 65 3.18 -0.18 -18.75
C SER A 65 4.08 -0.40 -17.53
N TYR A 66 3.63 0.00 -16.34
CA TYR A 66 4.36 -0.05 -15.09
C TYR A 66 3.42 -0.36 -13.89
N PRO A 67 2.92 -1.61 -13.77
CA PRO A 67 1.96 -2.02 -12.73
C PRO A 67 2.37 -1.64 -11.31
N ARG A 68 3.66 -1.83 -10.99
CA ARG A 68 4.24 -1.42 -9.70
C ARG A 68 4.02 0.06 -9.40
N GLY A 69 4.24 0.93 -10.39
CA GLY A 69 4.04 2.37 -10.25
C GLY A 69 2.59 2.71 -10.01
N ALA A 70 1.66 2.06 -10.72
CA ALA A 70 0.23 2.29 -10.54
C ALA A 70 -0.23 1.95 -9.12
N MET A 71 0.28 0.87 -8.52
CA MET A 71 0.00 0.53 -7.12
C MET A 71 0.54 1.59 -6.15
N ILE A 72 1.74 2.13 -6.41
CA ILE A 72 2.32 3.19 -5.58
C ILE A 72 1.51 4.48 -5.69
N GLU A 73 1.17 4.92 -6.91
CA GLU A 73 0.36 6.10 -7.16
C GLU A 73 -1.03 5.99 -6.53
N SER A 74 -1.67 4.82 -6.65
CA SER A 74 -2.97 4.56 -6.01
C SER A 74 -2.91 4.67 -4.49
N TRP A 75 -1.83 4.17 -3.89
CA TRP A 75 -1.62 4.27 -2.45
C TRP A 75 -1.42 5.72 -1.98
N LEU A 76 -0.74 6.57 -2.77
CA LEU A 76 -0.57 7.99 -2.46
C LEU A 76 -1.90 8.74 -2.35
N LEU A 77 -2.93 8.32 -3.09
CA LEU A 77 -4.28 8.87 -2.96
C LEU A 77 -4.86 8.62 -1.56
N ILE A 78 -4.68 7.41 -1.02
CA ILE A 78 -5.10 7.07 0.35
C ILE A 78 -4.31 7.89 1.37
N GLU A 79 -2.99 7.99 1.22
CA GLU A 79 -2.14 8.77 2.13
C GLU A 79 -2.60 10.23 2.20
N ARG A 80 -2.88 10.83 1.04
CA ARG A 80 -3.37 12.21 0.95
C ARG A 80 -4.73 12.37 1.61
N GLU A 81 -5.69 11.51 1.27
CA GLU A 81 -7.04 11.63 1.81
C GLU A 81 -7.09 11.44 3.34
N LEU A 82 -6.28 10.53 3.90
CA LEU A 82 -6.16 10.38 5.36
C LEU A 82 -5.68 11.67 6.04
N ILE A 83 -4.71 12.36 5.43
CA ILE A 83 -4.20 13.64 5.95
C ILE A 83 -5.27 14.72 5.80
N ASP A 84 -5.88 14.84 4.62
CA ASP A 84 -6.87 15.86 4.31
C ASP A 84 -8.10 15.75 5.22
N VAL A 85 -8.57 14.54 5.53
CA VAL A 85 -9.67 14.32 6.48
C VAL A 85 -9.25 14.64 7.91
N ALA A 86 -8.05 14.23 8.33
CA ALA A 86 -7.56 14.55 9.66
C ALA A 86 -7.41 16.06 9.87
N GLU A 87 -6.92 16.79 8.87
CA GLU A 87 -6.84 18.26 8.90
C GLU A 87 -8.22 18.91 8.82
N GLY A 88 -9.10 18.42 7.94
CA GLY A 88 -10.44 18.97 7.74
C GLY A 88 -11.39 18.81 8.93
N LEU A 89 -11.14 17.85 9.82
CA LEU A 89 -11.90 17.58 11.04
C LEU A 89 -11.13 17.97 12.32
N ASP A 90 -10.06 18.76 12.20
CA ASP A 90 -9.24 19.23 13.32
C ASP A 90 -8.71 18.11 14.25
N VAL A 91 -8.45 16.93 13.69
CA VAL A 91 -7.94 15.78 14.46
C VAL A 91 -6.47 16.01 14.80
N PRO A 92 -6.08 15.97 16.08
CA PRO A 92 -4.72 16.24 16.48
C PRO A 92 -3.79 15.12 16.01
N ILE A 93 -3.00 15.42 14.97
CA ILE A 93 -1.94 14.56 14.44
C ILE A 93 -0.58 15.23 14.64
N SER A 94 0.32 14.56 15.35
CA SER A 94 1.67 15.07 15.55
C SER A 94 2.50 15.02 14.25
N PRO A 95 3.59 15.80 14.15
CA PRO A 95 4.49 15.73 13.00
C PRO A 95 5.09 14.34 12.76
N SER A 96 5.25 13.52 13.80
CA SER A 96 5.71 12.14 13.65
C SER A 96 4.60 11.23 13.11
N GLN A 97 3.36 11.41 13.56
CA GLN A 97 2.19 10.66 13.05
C GLN A 97 1.91 10.95 11.58
N ARG A 98 2.05 12.21 11.15
CA ARG A 98 1.89 12.61 9.73
C ARG A 98 2.77 11.83 8.76
N ARG A 99 3.92 11.30 9.22
CA ARG A 99 4.85 10.51 8.39
C ARG A 99 4.46 9.05 8.22
N SER A 100 3.41 8.61 8.92
CA SER A 100 2.94 7.23 8.88
C SER A 100 1.43 7.20 8.62
N PRO A 101 1.00 6.88 7.38
CA PRO A 101 -0.42 6.79 7.05
C PRO A 101 -1.20 5.88 8.02
N ARG A 102 -0.58 4.79 8.50
CA ARG A 102 -1.14 3.92 9.53
C ARG A 102 -1.38 4.64 10.86
N GLN A 103 -0.45 5.50 11.29
CA GLN A 103 -0.64 6.28 12.52
C GLN A 103 -1.70 7.36 12.35
N VAL A 104 -1.85 7.93 11.16
CA VAL A 104 -2.94 8.86 10.83
C VAL A 104 -4.29 8.13 10.88
N ALA A 105 -4.42 6.97 10.22
CA ALA A 105 -5.62 6.13 10.28
C ALA A 105 -5.98 5.73 11.73
N GLN A 106 -4.98 5.38 12.55
CA GLN A 106 -5.19 5.09 13.97
C GLN A 106 -5.64 6.33 14.77
N ALA A 107 -5.13 7.52 14.46
CA ALA A 107 -5.56 8.75 15.11
C ALA A 107 -7.03 9.07 14.76
N LEU A 108 -7.40 8.95 13.48
CA LEU A 108 -8.78 9.11 13.03
C LEU A 108 -9.72 8.07 13.68
N ALA A 109 -9.29 6.83 13.84
CA ALA A 109 -10.08 5.81 14.53
C ALA A 109 -10.26 6.09 16.03
N LYS A 110 -9.21 6.58 16.71
CA LYS A 110 -9.31 7.05 18.10
C LYS A 110 -10.27 8.22 18.25
N ALA A 111 -10.40 9.05 17.23
CA ALA A 111 -11.37 10.13 17.17
C ALA A 111 -12.79 9.67 16.77
N GLY A 112 -13.00 8.36 16.51
CA GLY A 112 -14.30 7.80 16.12
C GLY A 112 -14.70 8.04 14.67
N ILE A 113 -13.78 8.54 13.82
CA ILE A 113 -14.06 8.92 12.42
C ILE A 113 -13.95 7.70 11.49
N LEU A 114 -12.91 6.88 11.68
CA LEU A 114 -12.76 5.61 10.97
C LEU A 114 -13.13 4.45 11.89
N ASP A 115 -13.89 3.50 11.38
CA ASP A 115 -14.12 2.23 12.06
C ASP A 115 -12.92 1.27 11.92
N GLU A 116 -12.92 0.22 12.74
CA GLU A 116 -11.84 -0.77 12.76
C GLU A 116 -11.70 -1.52 11.42
N SER A 117 -12.79 -1.70 10.66
CA SER A 117 -12.76 -2.40 9.39
C SER A 117 -11.99 -1.60 8.34
N LEU A 118 -12.28 -0.30 8.23
CA LEU A 118 -11.60 0.62 7.33
C LEU A 118 -10.12 0.78 7.71
N VAL A 119 -9.79 0.87 9.01
CA VAL A 119 -8.39 0.87 9.47
C VAL A 119 -7.65 -0.41 9.06
N LYS A 120 -8.31 -1.57 9.21
CA LYS A 120 -7.73 -2.85 8.82
C LYS A 120 -7.44 -2.89 7.32
N ILE A 121 -8.41 -2.49 6.47
CA ILE A 121 -8.23 -2.46 5.01
C ILE A 121 -7.07 -1.54 4.62
N VAL A 122 -6.96 -0.35 5.21
CA VAL A 122 -5.83 0.57 4.98
C VAL A 122 -4.49 -0.09 5.36
N SER A 123 -4.44 -0.77 6.50
CA SER A 123 -3.23 -1.47 6.97
C SER A 123 -2.84 -2.63 6.04
N ASP A 124 -3.82 -3.35 5.50
CA ASP A 124 -3.60 -4.47 4.60
C ASP A 124 -3.07 -3.98 3.24
N LEU A 125 -3.69 -2.92 2.68
CA LEU A 125 -3.19 -2.26 1.47
C LEU A 125 -1.78 -1.68 1.66
N GLN A 126 -1.48 -1.11 2.83
CA GLN A 126 -0.12 -0.66 3.15
C GLN A 126 0.87 -1.83 3.09
N SER A 127 0.48 -2.98 3.64
CA SER A 127 1.33 -4.17 3.68
C SER A 127 1.58 -4.74 2.30
N ILE A 128 0.54 -4.76 1.45
CA ILE A 128 0.62 -5.13 0.02
C ILE A 128 1.55 -4.17 -0.73
N ARG A 129 1.36 -2.85 -0.58
CA ARG A 129 2.25 -1.85 -1.21
C ARG A 129 3.70 -2.01 -0.73
N ASN A 130 3.91 -2.28 0.55
CA ASN A 130 5.24 -2.48 1.11
C ASN A 130 5.91 -3.75 0.55
N SER A 131 5.17 -4.85 0.41
CA SER A 131 5.71 -6.09 -0.16
C SER A 131 6.14 -5.88 -1.61
N VAL A 132 5.33 -5.15 -2.38
CA VAL A 132 5.68 -4.71 -3.73
C VAL A 132 6.94 -3.84 -3.66
N VAL A 133 6.93 -2.68 -3.02
CA VAL A 133 8.06 -1.73 -3.02
C VAL A 133 9.38 -2.33 -2.53
N HIS A 134 9.37 -3.15 -1.48
CA HIS A 134 10.58 -3.68 -0.87
C HIS A 134 11.08 -4.98 -1.50
N SER A 135 10.27 -5.65 -2.34
CA SER A 135 10.67 -6.89 -2.99
C SER A 135 10.87 -6.70 -4.49
N ILE A 136 12.15 -6.73 -4.90
CA ILE A 136 12.55 -6.71 -6.31
C ILE A 136 12.05 -7.96 -7.05
N SER A 137 11.86 -9.08 -6.33
CA SER A 137 11.43 -10.35 -6.92
C SER A 137 9.93 -10.46 -7.15
N ILE A 138 9.09 -9.62 -6.54
CA ILE A 138 7.64 -9.60 -6.77
C ILE A 138 7.36 -8.73 -7.98
N SER A 139 6.83 -9.30 -9.06
CA SER A 139 6.44 -8.54 -10.25
C SER A 139 4.91 -8.48 -10.36
N PRO A 140 4.23 -7.43 -9.85
CA PRO A 140 2.78 -7.33 -9.96
C PRO A 140 2.35 -7.32 -11.43
N SER A 141 1.26 -8.03 -11.73
CA SER A 141 0.63 -8.00 -13.05
C SER A 141 -0.20 -6.73 -13.22
N ARG A 142 -0.60 -6.46 -14.47
CA ARG A 142 -1.55 -5.38 -14.80
C ARG A 142 -2.86 -5.52 -14.03
N ASP A 143 -3.36 -6.75 -13.90
CA ASP A 143 -4.62 -7.02 -13.22
C ASP A 143 -4.47 -6.76 -11.72
N ASP A 144 -3.36 -7.17 -11.10
CA ASP A 144 -3.10 -6.87 -9.68
C ASP A 144 -3.03 -5.35 -9.45
N ALA A 145 -2.42 -4.58 -10.36
CA ALA A 145 -2.38 -3.13 -10.26
C ALA A 145 -3.77 -2.49 -10.41
N ARG A 146 -4.60 -2.97 -11.34
CA ARG A 146 -5.98 -2.48 -11.54
C ARG A 146 -6.86 -2.80 -10.34
N GLU A 147 -6.77 -4.01 -9.79
CA GLU A 147 -7.52 -4.41 -8.60
C GLU A 147 -7.09 -3.59 -7.37
N PHE A 148 -5.78 -3.36 -7.20
CA PHE A 148 -5.27 -2.48 -6.15
C PHE A 148 -5.80 -1.05 -6.31
N ALA A 149 -5.77 -0.49 -7.52
CA ALA A 149 -6.25 0.86 -7.81
C ALA A 149 -7.77 1.00 -7.56
N THR A 150 -8.54 0.00 -7.97
CA THR A 150 -9.99 -0.10 -7.71
C THR A 150 -10.27 -0.09 -6.20
N THR A 151 -9.56 -0.95 -5.46
CA THR A 151 -9.72 -1.07 -4.01
C THR A 151 -9.29 0.22 -3.30
N ALA A 152 -8.18 0.82 -3.72
CA ALA A 152 -7.70 2.10 -3.19
C ALA A 152 -8.71 3.22 -3.44
N THR A 153 -9.34 3.29 -4.62
CA THR A 153 -10.35 4.30 -4.94
C THR A 153 -11.58 4.16 -4.04
N ARG A 154 -12.05 2.93 -3.77
CA ARG A 154 -13.12 2.68 -2.79
C ARG A 154 -12.74 3.13 -1.38
N VAL A 155 -11.51 2.89 -0.96
CA VAL A 155 -11.00 3.33 0.35
C VAL A 155 -10.95 4.86 0.43
N VAL A 156 -10.44 5.53 -0.61
CA VAL A 156 -10.41 7.00 -0.68
C VAL A 156 -11.80 7.58 -0.53
N ALA A 157 -12.78 7.03 -1.26
CA ALA A 157 -14.17 7.44 -1.13
C ALA A 157 -14.73 7.25 0.29
N ALA A 158 -14.53 6.07 0.86
CA ALA A 158 -15.02 5.77 2.22
C ALA A 158 -14.37 6.67 3.30
N ILE A 159 -13.12 7.10 3.09
CA ILE A 159 -12.45 8.09 3.94
C ILE A 159 -13.06 9.48 3.72
N ARG A 160 -13.24 9.89 2.46
CA ARG A 160 -13.77 11.21 2.09
C ARG A 160 -15.17 11.45 2.64
N GLU A 161 -16.04 10.44 2.56
CA GLU A 161 -17.40 10.49 3.11
C GLU A 161 -17.43 10.80 4.62
N LYS A 162 -16.33 10.58 5.36
CA LYS A 162 -16.27 10.92 6.79
C LYS A 162 -16.17 12.43 7.06
N ARG A 163 -15.85 13.22 6.04
CA ARG A 163 -15.77 14.68 6.12
C ARG A 163 -17.09 15.37 5.83
N GLU A 164 -17.98 14.71 5.09
CA GLU A 164 -19.30 15.23 4.69
C GLU A 164 -20.33 15.05 5.82
#